data_AF-A0A7V9BWV3-F1
#
_entry.id   AF-A0A7V9BWV3-F1
#
_cell.length_a   1.000
_cell.length_b   1.000
_cell.length_c   1.000
_cell.angle_alpha   90.00
_cell.angle_beta   90.00
_cell.angle_gamma   90.00
#
_symmetry.space_group_name_H-M   'P 1'
#
loop_
_entity.id
_entity.type
_entity.pdbx_description
1 polymer ?
#
loop_
_entity_poly.entity_id
_entity_poly.type
_entity_poly.pdbx_seq_one_letter_code
_entity_poly.pdbx_strand_id
1 'polypeptide(L)' 'MTVAEIFQRVAGAEAPVRVTAYDGSAAGPPEAGVGLRVRSPRALAYLASAPGSLGLARA' A
#
# COMPACT_ATOMS: atom_id res chain seq x y z
N MET A 1 -4.79 -10.17 -10.05
CA MET A 1 -4.89 -9.15 -8.99
C MET A 1 -3.51 -8.60 -8.71
N THR A 2 -3.34 -7.29 -8.74
CA THR A 2 -2.11 -6.56 -8.41
C THR A 2 -2.08 -6.18 -6.93
N VAL A 3 -0.91 -5.80 -6.42
CA VAL A 3 -0.79 -5.32 -5.04
C VAL A 3 -1.58 -4.04 -4.82
N ALA A 4 -1.60 -3.12 -5.79
CA ALA A 4 -2.36 -1.89 -5.70
C ALA A 4 -3.89 -2.13 -5.64
N GLU A 5 -4.40 -3.10 -6.41
CA GLU A 5 -5.83 -3.49 -6.35
C GLU A 5 -6.22 -4.05 -4.98
N ILE A 6 -5.33 -4.84 -4.34
CA ILE A 6 -5.53 -5.31 -2.96
C ILE A 6 -5.64 -4.12 -2.01
N PHE A 7 -4.70 -3.18 -2.12
CA PHE A 7 -4.69 -1.98 -1.28
C PHE A 7 -5.96 -1.16 -1.43
N GLN A 8 -6.42 -0.92 -2.66
CA GLN A 8 -7.65 -0.16 -2.92
C GLN A 8 -8.89 -0.84 -2.33
N ARG A 9 -8.93 -2.17 -2.33
CA ARG A 9 -10.04 -2.93 -1.74
C ARG A 9 -10.06 -2.87 -0.21
N VAL A 10 -8.89 -2.76 0.43
CA VAL A 10 -8.75 -2.67 1.89
C VAL A 10 -8.92 -1.23 2.39
N ALA A 11 -8.29 -0.26 1.72
CA ALA A 11 -8.28 1.14 2.12
C ALA A 11 -9.52 1.92 1.62
N GLY A 12 -10.21 1.42 0.61
CA GLY A 12 -11.31 2.10 -0.07
C GLY A 12 -10.82 2.95 -1.25
N ALA A 13 -11.72 3.20 -2.21
CA ALA A 13 -11.41 3.96 -3.42
C ALA A 13 -11.09 5.45 -3.15
N GLU A 14 -11.59 6.00 -2.05
CA GLU A 14 -11.46 7.40 -1.63
C GLU A 14 -10.30 7.61 -0.64
N ALA A 15 -9.45 6.60 -0.43
CA ALA A 15 -8.34 6.72 0.50
C ALA A 15 -7.43 7.90 0.08
N PRO A 16 -7.11 8.85 0.98
CA PRO A 16 -6.33 10.05 0.66
C PRO A 16 -4.83 9.75 0.55
N VAL A 17 -4.47 8.56 0.07
CA VAL A 17 -3.10 8.05 -0.06
C VAL A 17 -2.89 7.45 -1.44
N ARG A 18 -1.74 7.79 -2.05
CA ARG A 18 -1.27 7.15 -3.28
C ARG A 18 -0.39 5.96 -2.91
N VAL A 19 -0.77 4.75 -3.30
CA VAL A 19 0.05 3.54 -3.11
C VAL A 19 0.76 3.21 -4.41
N THR A 20 2.06 2.89 -4.34
CA THR A 20 2.83 2.32 -5.46
C THR A 20 3.52 1.05 -4.98
N ALA A 21 3.34 -0.05 -5.69
CA ALA A 21 3.87 -1.35 -5.29
C ALA A 21 5.07 -1.80 -6.12
N TYR A 22 5.76 -2.83 -5.63
CA TYR A 22 6.97 -3.38 -6.22
C TYR A 22 6.71 -4.11 -7.55
N ASP A 23 5.46 -4.49 -7.81
CA ASP A 23 5.00 -5.07 -9.08
C ASP A 23 4.74 -3.98 -10.15
N GLY A 24 5.02 -2.71 -9.83
CA GLY A 24 4.81 -1.56 -10.72
C GLY A 24 3.38 -1.01 -10.69
N SER A 25 2.45 -1.65 -9.98
CA SER A 25 1.08 -1.19 -9.86
C SER A 25 0.95 0.03 -8.93
N ALA A 26 -0.09 0.85 -9.14
CA ALA A 26 -0.40 1.99 -8.29
C ALA A 26 -1.91 2.16 -8.11
N ALA A 27 -2.33 2.67 -6.95
CA ALA A 27 -3.72 2.95 -6.60
C ALA A 27 -3.85 4.26 -5.80
N GLY A 28 -5.03 4.85 -5.84
CA GLY A 28 -5.37 6.10 -5.15
C GLY A 28 -5.09 7.37 -5.99
N PRO A 29 -5.55 8.54 -5.50
CA PRO A 29 -5.48 9.79 -6.25
C PRO A 29 -4.03 10.22 -6.55
N PRO A 30 -3.68 10.63 -7.78
CA PRO A 30 -2.33 11.09 -8.11
C PRO A 30 -1.91 12.35 -7.32
N GLU A 31 -2.88 13.15 -6.89
CA GLU A 31 -2.73 14.37 -6.08
C GLU A 31 -2.77 14.13 -4.56
N ALA A 32 -2.82 12.87 -4.11
CA ALA A 32 -2.82 12.57 -2.68
C ALA A 32 -1.60 13.19 -1.97
N GLY A 33 -1.84 13.89 -0.86
CA GLY A 33 -0.78 14.54 -0.09
C GLY A 33 0.20 13.58 0.58
N VAL A 34 -0.15 12.29 0.64
CA VAL A 34 0.69 11.22 1.20
C VAL A 34 0.85 10.09 0.17
N GLY A 35 2.08 9.62 0.01
CA GLY A 35 2.43 8.49 -0.84
C GLY A 35 3.05 7.33 -0.05
N LEU A 36 2.56 6.11 -0.28
CA LEU A 36 3.13 4.87 0.27
C LEU A 36 3.76 4.04 -0.87
N ARG A 37 5.08 3.83 -0.82
CA ARG A 37 5.78 2.98 -1.79
C ARG A 37 6.22 1.66 -1.17
N VAL A 38 5.55 0.57 -1.54
CA VAL A 38 5.89 -0.79 -1.11
C VAL A 38 6.99 -1.33 -2.02
N ARG A 39 8.23 -1.41 -1.52
CA ARG A 39 9.42 -1.69 -2.35
C ARG A 39 9.76 -3.17 -2.51
N SER A 40 9.13 -4.07 -1.76
CA SER A 40 9.41 -5.51 -1.84
C SER A 40 8.21 -6.37 -1.42
N PRO A 41 8.18 -7.66 -1.83
CA PRO A 41 7.23 -8.63 -1.30
C PRO A 41 7.31 -8.79 0.23
N ARG A 42 8.51 -8.65 0.80
CA ARG A 42 8.72 -8.77 2.26
C ARG A 42 8.06 -7.62 3.03
N ALA A 43 8.12 -6.41 2.50
CA ALA A 43 7.42 -5.25 3.06
C ALA A 43 5.90 -5.49 3.07
N LEU A 44 5.35 -5.99 1.96
CA LEU A 44 3.93 -6.35 1.89
C LEU A 44 3.55 -7.42 2.92
N ALA A 45 4.39 -8.45 3.10
CA ALA A 45 4.15 -9.48 4.10
C ALA A 45 4.12 -8.92 5.53
N TYR A 46 4.98 -7.95 5.87
CA TYR A 46 4.93 -7.28 7.18
C TYR A 46 3.64 -6.47 7.38
N LEU A 47 3.21 -5.72 6.35
CA LEU A 47 1.95 -4.96 6.41
C LEU A 47 0.73 -5.87 6.56
N ALA A 48 0.72 -7.01 5.87
CA ALA A 48 -0.39 -7.96 5.90
C ALA A 48 -0.44 -8.79 7.20
N SER A 49 0.72 -9.18 7.75
CA SER A 49 0.79 -10.02 8.95
C SER A 49 0.61 -9.25 10.25
N ALA A 50 0.91 -7.95 10.26
CA ALA A 50 0.78 -7.08 11.42
C ALA A 50 0.18 -5.72 11.01
N PRO A 51 -1.15 -5.63 10.79
CA PRO A 51 -1.78 -4.37 10.40
C PRO A 51 -1.57 -3.31 11.49
N GLY A 52 -1.26 -2.08 11.07
CA GLY A 52 -1.00 -0.95 11.97
C GLY A 52 0.48 -0.56 12.08
N SER A 53 0.86 0.09 13.18
CA SER A 53 2.19 0.69 13.36
C SER A 53 3.33 -0.33 13.34
N LEU A 54 3.10 -1.54 13.84
CA LEU A 54 4.13 -2.58 13.87
C LEU A 54 4.51 -3.09 12.47
N GLY A 55 3.52 -3.34 11.61
CA GLY A 55 3.76 -3.74 10.22
C GLY A 55 4.46 -2.61 9.45
N LEU A 56 4.02 -1.36 9.65
CA LEU A 56 4.65 -0.18 9.07
C LEU A 56 6.11 -0.01 9.51
N ALA A 57 6.43 -0.27 10.79
CA ALA A 57 7.78 -0.14 11.32
C ALA A 57 8.74 -1.23 10.81
N ARG A 58 8.23 -2.40 10.41
CA ARG A 58 9.02 -3.52 9.89
C ARG A 58 9.18 -3.51 8.36
N ALA A 59 8.27 -2.83 7.66
CA ALA A 59 8.16 -2.84 6.20
C ALA A 59 9.18 -1.96 5.48
#